data_AF-A0A1M6RFY8-F1
#
_entry.id   AF-A0A1M6RFY8-F1
#
_cell.length_a   1.000
_cell.length_b   1.000
_cell.length_c   1.000
_cell.angle_alpha   90.00
_cell.angle_beta   90.00
_cell.angle_gamma   90.00
#
_symmetry.space_group_name_H-M   'P 1'
#
loop_
_entity.id
_entity.type
_entity.pdbx_description
1 polymer ?
#
loop_
_entity_poly.entity_id
_entity_poly.type
_entity_poly.pdbx_seq_one_letter_code
_entity_poly.pdbx_strand_id
1 'polypeptide(L)'
;MRKPRIIVFLSLIMIFCLNISNVFAYEFYGKPIYRDGVAVIEWHAGLSASTDGTTILHADNYEDATRVTDYDGFMKSSSNDFKGVYHKKEMDIYDYQEVVETANRLVELKIPYDFYNPVGHNETSGYISPTEITGIRCDGFVEYSFEWNNFKVMKWGINGSIWDISEVEDNKAHTWYNMSPKSQAAFLDYYASNLN
;
A
#
# COMPACT_ATOMS: atom_id res chain seq x y z
N MET A 1 -19.14 56.09 30.26
CA MET A 1 -19.51 54.99 29.34
C MET A 1 -18.31 54.61 28.49
N ARG A 2 -17.85 53.34 28.57
CA ARG A 2 -17.19 52.55 27.51
C ARG A 2 -16.72 51.22 28.09
N LYS A 3 -17.45 50.13 27.78
CA LYS A 3 -16.98 48.74 27.78
C LYS A 3 -17.40 48.19 26.41
N PRO A 4 -16.45 47.79 25.55
CA PRO A 4 -16.16 46.35 25.43
C PRO A 4 -14.70 46.05 25.02
N ARG A 5 -14.01 45.13 25.72
CA ARG A 5 -12.72 44.57 25.28
C ARG A 5 -12.59 43.05 25.39
N ILE A 6 -13.66 42.35 25.81
CA ILE A 6 -13.60 40.91 26.12
C ILE A 6 -14.07 40.02 24.95
N ILE A 7 -14.79 40.56 23.97
CA ILE A 7 -15.41 39.77 22.88
C ILE A 7 -14.38 39.36 21.79
N VAL A 8 -13.31 40.12 21.58
CA VAL A 8 -12.35 39.87 20.49
C VAL A 8 -11.35 38.72 20.79
N PHE A 9 -11.11 38.41 22.06
CA PHE A 9 -10.13 37.37 22.44
C PHE A 9 -10.70 35.94 22.31
N LEU A 10 -12.02 35.76 22.47
CA LEU A 10 -12.69 34.46 22.35
C LEU A 10 -12.84 33.99 20.89
N SER A 11 -12.98 34.92 19.93
CA SER A 11 -13.09 34.57 18.51
C SER A 11 -11.78 34.05 17.91
N LEU A 12 -10.62 34.49 18.39
CA LEU A 12 -9.31 34.04 17.90
C LEU A 12 -8.96 32.61 18.36
N ILE A 13 -9.37 32.22 19.57
CA ILE A 13 -9.14 30.86 20.10
C ILE A 13 -10.00 29.83 19.33
N MET A 14 -11.22 30.20 18.95
CA MET A 14 -12.11 29.29 18.21
C MET A 14 -11.64 29.04 16.76
N ILE A 15 -11.02 30.02 16.11
CA ILE A 15 -10.40 29.84 14.78
C ILE A 15 -9.13 28.96 14.86
N PHE A 16 -8.40 29.02 15.97
CA PHE A 16 -7.23 28.16 16.17
C PHE A 16 -7.63 26.70 16.41
N CYS A 17 -8.71 26.43 17.14
CA CYS A 17 -9.20 25.06 17.38
C CYS A 17 -9.80 24.37 16.14
N LEU A 18 -10.38 25.13 15.19
CA LEU A 18 -10.96 24.57 13.96
C LEU A 18 -9.90 24.10 12.94
N ASN A 19 -8.63 24.46 13.12
CA ASN A 19 -7.53 24.01 12.25
C ASN A 19 -6.81 22.74 12.77
N ILE A 20 -7.13 22.26 13.98
CA ILE A 20 -6.46 21.10 14.60
C ILE A 20 -7.25 19.80 14.35
N SER A 21 -8.48 19.88 13.84
CA SER A 21 -9.39 18.73 13.70
C SER A 21 -9.13 17.87 12.45
N ASN A 22 -8.32 18.34 11.48
CA ASN A 22 -8.10 17.62 10.22
C ASN A 22 -6.80 16.80 10.18
N VAL A 23 -6.03 16.76 11.28
CA VAL A 23 -4.75 16.00 11.33
C VAL A 23 -4.97 14.51 11.66
N PHE A 24 -6.19 14.09 11.97
CA PHE A 24 -6.50 12.70 12.40
C PHE A 24 -7.18 11.82 11.33
N ALA A 25 -7.32 12.29 10.09
CA ALA A 25 -8.22 11.61 9.14
C ALA A 25 -7.55 10.68 8.14
N TYR A 26 -6.27 10.29 8.25
CA TYR A 26 -5.61 9.40 7.28
C TYR A 26 -4.67 8.38 7.93
N GLU A 27 -5.07 7.86 9.09
CA GLU A 27 -4.18 7.03 9.91
C GLU A 27 -3.64 5.81 9.16
N PHE A 28 -4.45 5.17 8.32
CA PHE A 28 -4.03 3.97 7.59
C PHE A 28 -3.97 4.11 6.07
N TYR A 29 -4.47 5.21 5.50
CA TYR A 29 -4.65 5.34 4.05
C TYR A 29 -3.35 5.18 3.26
N GLY A 30 -3.37 4.31 2.24
CA GLY A 30 -2.24 3.96 1.38
C GLY A 30 -1.15 3.10 2.01
N LYS A 31 -1.27 2.77 3.30
CA LYS A 31 -0.25 1.98 4.01
C LYS A 31 -0.36 0.49 3.67
N PRO A 32 0.77 -0.21 3.51
CA PRO A 32 0.82 -1.66 3.41
C PRO A 32 0.29 -2.34 4.66
N ILE A 33 -0.58 -3.32 4.42
CA ILE A 33 -1.20 -4.16 5.45
C ILE A 33 -0.82 -5.61 5.16
N TYR A 34 -0.41 -6.32 6.21
CA TYR A 34 0.02 -7.72 6.10
C TYR A 34 -0.74 -8.62 7.08
N ARG A 35 -0.97 -9.85 6.63
CA ARG A 35 -1.39 -10.99 7.45
C ARG A 35 -0.57 -12.22 7.07
N ASP A 36 -0.67 -13.32 7.81
CA ASP A 36 -0.19 -14.59 7.27
C ASP A 36 -1.10 -15.14 6.17
N GLY A 37 -0.54 -16.05 5.37
CA GLY A 37 -1.31 -17.00 4.59
C GLY A 37 -1.40 -16.71 3.10
N VAL A 38 -0.66 -17.51 2.33
CA VAL A 38 -1.04 -18.18 1.08
C VAL A 38 -0.22 -19.49 1.08
N ALA A 39 -0.72 -20.62 0.56
CA ALA A 39 -0.13 -21.96 0.78
C ALA A 39 1.37 -22.13 0.43
N VAL A 40 1.98 -21.18 -0.30
CA VAL A 40 3.40 -21.19 -0.70
C VAL A 40 4.16 -19.95 -0.19
N ILE A 41 3.49 -18.81 0.01
CA ILE A 41 4.10 -17.58 0.54
C ILE A 41 3.61 -17.37 1.98
N GLU A 42 4.55 -17.26 2.92
CA GLU A 42 4.26 -17.27 4.36
C GLU A 42 3.20 -16.23 4.74
N TRP A 43 3.22 -15.06 4.08
CA TRP A 43 2.38 -13.89 4.36
C TRP A 43 1.58 -13.47 3.12
N HIS A 44 0.55 -12.63 3.32
CA HIS A 44 -0.25 -11.97 2.29
C HIS A 44 -0.18 -10.46 2.47
N ALA A 45 -0.20 -9.70 1.37
CA ALA A 45 -0.11 -8.24 1.38
C ALA A 45 -1.32 -7.56 0.74
N GLY A 46 -1.59 -6.33 1.17
CA GLY A 46 -2.55 -5.41 0.57
C GLY A 46 -2.24 -3.96 0.94
N LEU A 47 -3.05 -3.03 0.44
CA LEU A 47 -2.97 -1.61 0.74
C LEU A 47 -4.28 -1.13 1.35
N SER A 48 -4.23 -0.33 2.40
CA SER A 48 -5.43 0.33 2.88
C SER A 48 -5.91 1.38 1.88
N ALA A 49 -7.18 1.29 1.48
CA ALA A 49 -7.89 2.34 0.75
C ALA A 49 -8.81 3.19 1.64
N SER A 50 -8.82 2.94 2.95
CA SER A 50 -9.55 3.76 3.91
C SER A 50 -8.65 4.29 5.01
N THR A 51 -9.15 5.30 5.70
CA THR A 51 -8.43 6.03 6.74
C THR A 51 -8.37 5.25 8.05
N ASP A 52 -9.31 4.32 8.24
CA ASP A 52 -9.47 3.41 9.38
C ASP A 52 -8.93 1.98 9.10
N GLY A 53 -8.32 1.75 7.94
CA GLY A 53 -7.75 0.44 7.59
C GLY A 53 -8.75 -0.61 7.11
N THR A 54 -10.06 -0.33 7.20
CA THR A 54 -11.09 -1.35 6.98
C THR A 54 -11.34 -1.71 5.53
N THR A 55 -10.95 -0.85 4.57
CA THR A 55 -11.05 -1.13 3.13
C THR A 55 -9.66 -1.41 2.59
N ILE A 56 -9.48 -2.55 1.92
CA ILE A 56 -8.18 -3.06 1.50
C ILE A 56 -8.20 -3.40 0.00
N LEU A 57 -7.21 -2.90 -0.73
CA LEU A 57 -6.91 -3.25 -2.11
C LEU A 57 -5.84 -4.33 -2.13
N HIS A 58 -6.05 -5.42 -2.86
CA HIS A 58 -5.06 -6.49 -2.95
C HIS A 58 -5.24 -7.36 -4.20
N ALA A 59 -4.19 -8.09 -4.58
CA ALA A 59 -4.30 -9.24 -5.45
C ALA A 59 -4.75 -10.46 -4.63
N ASP A 60 -5.92 -11.02 -4.95
CA ASP A 60 -6.52 -12.16 -4.24
C ASP A 60 -6.33 -13.45 -5.03
N ASN A 61 -5.69 -14.44 -4.40
CA ASN A 61 -5.40 -15.74 -5.00
C ASN A 61 -6.60 -16.73 -4.94
N TYR A 62 -7.74 -16.31 -4.38
CA TYR A 62 -8.95 -17.14 -4.28
C TYR A 62 -10.03 -16.77 -5.30
N GLU A 63 -10.14 -15.49 -5.62
CA GLU A 63 -11.01 -14.99 -6.69
C GLU A 63 -10.21 -14.72 -7.98
N ASP A 64 -8.94 -15.12 -7.99
CA ASP A 64 -7.97 -15.04 -9.09
C ASP A 64 -7.79 -13.65 -9.70
N ALA A 65 -7.98 -12.56 -8.93
CA ALA A 65 -7.82 -11.20 -9.44
C ALA A 65 -7.54 -10.14 -8.35
N THR A 66 -7.06 -8.98 -8.79
CA THR A 66 -7.02 -7.75 -8.00
C THR A 66 -8.42 -7.25 -7.65
N ARG A 67 -8.64 -6.87 -6.39
CA ARG A 67 -9.96 -6.43 -5.90
C ARG A 67 -9.88 -5.48 -4.71
N VAL A 68 -11.04 -4.89 -4.39
CA VAL A 68 -11.33 -4.23 -3.11
C VAL A 68 -12.02 -5.23 -2.18
N THR A 69 -11.64 -5.25 -0.91
CA THR A 69 -12.28 -6.05 0.14
C THR A 69 -12.39 -5.24 1.43
N ASP A 70 -13.27 -5.66 2.34
CA ASP A 70 -13.20 -5.20 3.73
C ASP A 70 -12.13 -5.99 4.52
N TYR A 71 -11.90 -5.61 5.77
CA TYR A 71 -10.92 -6.27 6.65
C TYR A 71 -11.22 -7.76 6.85
N ASP A 72 -12.47 -8.13 7.10
CA ASP A 72 -12.84 -9.54 7.31
C ASP A 72 -12.61 -10.36 6.03
N GLY A 73 -12.94 -9.80 4.87
CA GLY A 73 -12.67 -10.41 3.57
C GLY A 73 -11.19 -10.41 3.19
N PHE A 74 -10.37 -9.49 3.72
CA PHE A 74 -8.91 -9.56 3.62
C PHE A 74 -8.39 -10.68 4.49
N MET A 75 -8.81 -10.74 5.76
CA MET A 75 -8.40 -11.77 6.72
C MET A 75 -8.85 -13.17 6.30
N LYS A 76 -9.98 -13.30 5.58
CA LYS A 76 -10.60 -14.51 5.03
C LYS A 76 -11.01 -15.59 6.03
N SER A 77 -10.23 -15.79 7.09
CA SER A 77 -10.41 -16.78 8.13
C SER A 77 -9.91 -16.22 9.45
N SER A 78 -10.56 -16.61 10.55
CA SER A 78 -10.09 -16.33 11.90
C SER A 78 -8.77 -17.04 12.25
N SER A 79 -8.32 -17.97 11.41
CA SER A 79 -7.04 -18.67 11.58
C SER A 79 -5.85 -17.89 11.02
N ASN A 80 -6.10 -16.82 10.27
CA ASN A 80 -5.04 -15.96 9.78
C ASN A 80 -4.75 -14.89 10.84
N ASP A 81 -3.48 -14.67 11.16
CA ASP A 81 -3.03 -13.65 12.08
C ASP A 81 -2.61 -12.39 11.32
N PHE A 82 -3.10 -11.25 11.80
CA PHE A 82 -2.63 -9.94 11.38
C PHE A 82 -1.14 -9.76 11.73
N LYS A 83 -0.33 -9.28 10.78
CA LYS A 83 1.12 -9.09 10.98
C LYS A 83 1.49 -7.62 11.18
N GLY A 84 0.66 -6.69 10.71
CA GLY A 84 0.83 -5.27 11.00
C GLY A 84 0.48 -4.37 9.83
N VAL A 85 0.42 -3.07 10.15
CA VAL A 85 0.48 -2.00 9.19
C VAL A 85 1.88 -1.43 9.16
N TYR A 86 2.37 -1.09 7.98
CA TYR A 86 3.71 -0.55 7.76
C TYR A 86 3.64 0.75 6.97
N HIS A 87 4.71 1.53 6.99
CA HIS A 87 4.79 2.80 6.27
C HIS A 87 6.22 3.12 5.82
N LYS A 88 6.36 4.12 4.94
CA LYS A 88 7.62 4.78 4.60
C LYS A 88 7.63 6.12 5.29
N LYS A 89 8.60 6.34 6.19
CA LYS A 89 8.67 7.56 7.02
C LYS A 89 8.81 8.84 6.21
N GLU A 90 9.39 8.75 5.01
CA GLU A 90 9.61 9.89 4.12
C GLU A 90 8.38 10.29 3.30
N MET A 91 7.32 9.48 3.28
CA MET A 91 6.11 9.75 2.50
C MET A 91 5.09 10.56 3.30
N ASP A 92 4.44 11.50 2.62
CA ASP A 92 3.27 12.21 3.12
C ASP A 92 1.95 11.62 2.57
N ILE A 93 0.83 12.27 2.89
CA ILE A 93 -0.49 11.78 2.48
C ILE A 93 -0.72 11.85 0.97
N TYR A 94 -0.12 12.81 0.26
CA TYR A 94 -0.25 12.93 -1.18
C TYR A 94 0.53 11.82 -1.88
N ASP A 95 1.72 11.48 -1.36
CA ASP A 95 2.49 10.32 -1.83
C ASP A 95 1.67 9.03 -1.71
N TYR A 96 1.01 8.83 -0.56
CA TYR A 96 0.11 7.69 -0.35
C TYR A 96 -1.12 7.72 -1.27
N GLN A 97 -1.61 8.91 -1.63
CA GLN A 97 -2.72 9.04 -2.58
C GLN A 97 -2.33 8.54 -3.97
N GLU A 98 -1.15 8.90 -4.47
CA GLU A 98 -0.65 8.41 -5.76
C GLU A 98 -0.50 6.88 -5.78
N VAL A 99 -0.01 6.31 -4.67
CA VAL A 99 0.07 4.84 -4.49
C VAL A 99 -1.32 4.19 -4.55
N VAL A 100 -2.31 4.75 -3.86
CA VAL A 100 -3.68 4.23 -3.86
C VAL A 100 -4.35 4.40 -5.22
N GLU A 101 -4.06 5.46 -5.96
CA GLU A 101 -4.55 5.66 -7.33
C GLU A 101 -4.03 4.57 -8.27
N THR A 102 -2.74 4.23 -8.20
CA THR A 102 -2.16 3.10 -8.96
C THR A 102 -2.80 1.77 -8.54
N ALA A 103 -2.96 1.53 -7.24
CA ALA A 103 -3.58 0.30 -6.74
C ALA A 103 -5.03 0.14 -7.21
N ASN A 104 -5.82 1.23 -7.18
CA ASN A 104 -7.18 1.23 -7.72
C ASN A 104 -7.18 0.95 -9.22
N ARG A 105 -6.22 1.52 -9.97
CA ARG A 105 -6.09 1.25 -11.40
C ARG A 105 -5.86 -0.23 -11.69
N LEU A 106 -5.03 -0.91 -10.90
CA LEU A 106 -4.83 -2.36 -11.01
C LEU A 106 -6.14 -3.12 -10.74
N VAL A 107 -6.87 -2.74 -9.68
CA VAL A 107 -8.17 -3.34 -9.34
C VAL A 107 -9.21 -3.15 -10.46
N GLU A 108 -9.30 -1.96 -11.06
CA GLU A 108 -10.20 -1.69 -12.19
C GLU A 108 -9.91 -2.59 -13.40
N LEU A 109 -8.63 -2.84 -13.66
CA LEU A 109 -8.17 -3.71 -14.73
C LEU A 109 -8.42 -5.20 -14.46
N LYS A 110 -8.74 -5.57 -13.21
CA LYS A 110 -8.97 -6.95 -12.77
C LYS A 110 -7.80 -7.87 -13.15
N ILE A 111 -6.59 -7.43 -12.86
CA ILE A 111 -5.37 -8.16 -13.17
C ILE A 111 -5.42 -9.52 -12.45
N PRO A 112 -5.23 -10.64 -13.17
CA PRO A 112 -5.35 -11.96 -12.57
C PRO A 112 -4.20 -12.25 -11.59
N TYR A 113 -4.40 -13.17 -10.66
CA TYR A 113 -3.36 -13.54 -9.71
C TYR A 113 -2.25 -14.36 -10.37
N ASP A 114 -0.99 -13.97 -10.17
CA ASP A 114 0.19 -14.75 -10.60
C ASP A 114 0.98 -15.25 -9.38
N PHE A 115 1.10 -16.57 -9.23
CA PHE A 115 1.83 -17.16 -8.11
C PHE A 115 3.35 -17.09 -8.27
N TYR A 116 3.84 -17.09 -9.52
CA TYR A 116 5.25 -17.28 -9.83
C TYR A 116 5.97 -15.96 -10.10
N ASN A 117 5.29 -15.03 -10.75
CA ASN A 117 5.85 -13.73 -11.07
C ASN A 117 5.18 -12.67 -10.19
N PRO A 118 5.95 -11.86 -9.43
CA PRO A 118 5.39 -10.71 -8.73
C PRO A 118 4.57 -9.79 -9.64
N VAL A 119 5.07 -9.51 -10.84
CA VAL A 119 4.39 -8.77 -11.91
C VAL A 119 4.70 -9.46 -13.24
N GLY A 120 3.74 -10.14 -13.84
CA GLY A 120 3.83 -10.66 -15.21
C GLY A 120 3.38 -9.61 -16.22
N HIS A 121 4.05 -9.49 -17.37
CA HIS A 121 3.76 -8.45 -18.36
C HIS A 121 4.12 -8.87 -19.80
N ASN A 122 3.62 -8.11 -20.79
CA ASN A 122 3.95 -8.27 -22.20
C ASN A 122 5.03 -7.30 -22.72
N GLU A 123 5.34 -6.24 -21.95
CA GLU A 123 6.30 -5.22 -22.35
C GLU A 123 7.72 -5.80 -22.52
N THR A 124 8.48 -5.29 -23.49
CA THR A 124 9.83 -5.82 -23.82
C THR A 124 10.97 -4.89 -23.44
N SER A 125 10.69 -3.61 -23.15
CA SER A 125 11.68 -2.63 -22.69
C SER A 125 11.02 -1.43 -22.02
N GLY A 126 11.74 -0.74 -21.14
CA GLY A 126 11.25 0.48 -20.50
C GLY A 126 10.29 0.20 -19.35
N TYR A 127 9.25 1.00 -19.22
CA TYR A 127 8.29 0.91 -18.10
C TYR A 127 7.07 0.07 -18.47
N ILE A 128 6.73 -0.88 -17.60
CA ILE A 128 5.56 -1.74 -17.66
C ILE A 128 4.37 -0.91 -17.20
N SER A 129 3.54 -0.41 -18.12
CA SER A 129 2.32 0.29 -17.72
C SER A 129 1.29 -0.68 -17.09
N PRO A 130 0.34 -0.18 -16.26
CA PRO A 130 -0.65 -1.05 -15.63
C PRO A 130 -1.45 -1.90 -16.62
N THR A 131 -1.66 -1.41 -17.85
CA THR A 131 -2.41 -2.12 -18.90
C THR A 131 -1.61 -3.24 -19.57
N GLU A 132 -0.29 -3.28 -19.40
CA GLU A 132 0.58 -4.34 -19.92
C GLU A 132 0.75 -5.51 -18.94
N ILE A 133 0.26 -5.37 -17.71
CA ILE A 133 0.34 -6.40 -16.69
C ILE A 133 -0.62 -7.54 -17.03
N THR A 134 -0.10 -8.74 -17.16
CA THR A 134 -0.86 -9.97 -17.48
C THR A 134 -1.19 -10.79 -16.24
N GLY A 135 -0.55 -10.51 -15.11
CA GLY A 135 -0.81 -11.16 -13.83
C GLY A 135 0.01 -10.51 -12.72
N ILE A 136 -0.48 -10.56 -11.48
CA ILE A 136 0.19 -9.91 -10.36
C ILE A 136 0.00 -10.69 -9.05
N ARG A 137 1.07 -10.78 -8.27
CA ARG A 137 1.07 -11.42 -6.96
C ARG A 137 0.74 -10.41 -5.86
N CYS A 138 0.38 -10.86 -4.66
CA CYS A 138 0.03 -9.95 -3.57
C CYS A 138 1.17 -9.00 -3.16
N ASP A 139 2.42 -9.46 -3.15
CA ASP A 139 3.58 -8.61 -2.84
C ASP A 139 3.93 -7.70 -4.02
N GLY A 140 3.91 -8.20 -5.25
CA GLY A 140 4.08 -7.41 -6.46
C GLY A 140 3.03 -6.32 -6.61
N PHE A 141 1.79 -6.56 -6.15
CA PHE A 141 0.74 -5.54 -6.10
C PHE A 141 1.14 -4.35 -5.21
N VAL A 142 1.67 -4.62 -4.02
CA VAL A 142 2.16 -3.57 -3.11
C VAL A 142 3.38 -2.88 -3.70
N GLU A 143 4.40 -3.63 -4.13
CA GLU A 143 5.64 -3.05 -4.64
C GLU A 143 5.41 -2.21 -5.90
N TYR A 144 4.67 -2.73 -6.88
CA TYR A 144 4.37 -2.02 -8.11
C TYR A 144 3.58 -0.73 -7.84
N SER A 145 2.61 -0.74 -6.94
CA SER A 145 1.82 0.46 -6.60
C SER A 145 2.67 1.58 -6.01
N PHE A 146 3.70 1.22 -5.25
CA PHE A 146 4.66 2.15 -4.67
C PHE A 146 5.69 2.62 -5.70
N GLU A 147 6.28 1.70 -6.45
CA GLU A 147 7.46 1.96 -7.27
C GLU A 147 7.13 2.59 -8.62
N TRP A 148 5.93 2.32 -9.16
CA TRP A 148 5.37 3.10 -10.27
C TRP A 148 5.29 4.60 -9.96
N ASN A 149 5.11 4.94 -8.68
CA ASN A 149 5.09 6.30 -8.16
C ASN A 149 6.46 6.72 -7.59
N ASN A 150 7.53 6.02 -7.96
CA ASN A 150 8.91 6.31 -7.56
C ASN A 150 9.17 6.20 -6.04
N PHE A 151 8.34 5.44 -5.31
CA PHE A 151 8.54 5.15 -3.90
C PHE A 151 9.09 3.74 -3.71
N LYS A 152 10.37 3.65 -3.42
CA LYS A 152 11.06 2.37 -3.24
C LYS A 152 10.57 1.57 -2.02
N VAL A 153 10.19 0.30 -2.22
CA VAL A 153 9.79 -0.61 -1.12
C VAL A 153 10.97 -1.47 -0.66
N MET A 154 11.62 -2.20 -1.56
CA MET A 154 12.76 -3.06 -1.25
C MET A 154 14.05 -2.60 -1.95
N LYS A 155 15.20 -3.14 -1.52
CA LYS A 155 16.51 -2.91 -2.15
C LYS A 155 17.05 -4.22 -2.72
N TRP A 156 17.16 -4.33 -4.04
CA TRP A 156 17.83 -5.44 -4.72
C TRP A 156 19.12 -4.98 -5.43
N GLY A 157 20.05 -5.91 -5.66
CA GLY A 157 21.30 -5.63 -6.37
C GLY A 157 22.37 -4.86 -5.57
N ILE A 158 23.51 -4.59 -6.21
CA ILE A 158 24.65 -3.89 -5.60
C ILE A 158 24.22 -2.46 -5.24
N ASN A 159 24.36 -2.09 -3.97
CA ASN A 159 23.92 -0.79 -3.42
C ASN A 159 22.42 -0.50 -3.54
N GLY A 160 21.59 -1.52 -3.79
CA GLY A 160 20.15 -1.32 -4.00
C GLY A 160 19.82 -0.69 -5.36
N SER A 161 20.67 -0.87 -6.38
CA SER A 161 20.45 -0.26 -7.70
C SER A 161 19.24 -0.81 -8.43
N ILE A 162 18.85 -2.05 -8.14
CA ILE A 162 17.70 -2.71 -8.73
C ILE A 162 16.57 -2.59 -7.73
N TRP A 163 15.52 -1.89 -8.10
CA TRP A 163 14.41 -1.73 -7.20
C TRP A 163 13.11 -1.41 -7.88
N ASP A 164 13.08 -0.93 -9.11
CA ASP A 164 11.82 -0.50 -9.70
C ASP A 164 11.16 -1.69 -10.40
N ILE A 165 10.24 -2.37 -9.70
CA ILE A 165 9.53 -3.53 -10.27
C ILE A 165 8.70 -3.18 -11.51
N SER A 166 8.46 -1.89 -11.76
CA SER A 166 7.73 -1.42 -12.93
C SER A 166 8.62 -1.18 -14.15
N GLU A 167 9.93 -1.28 -14.02
CA GLU A 167 10.87 -1.22 -15.15
C GLU A 167 11.24 -2.65 -15.59
N VAL A 168 11.25 -2.89 -16.91
CA VAL A 168 11.37 -4.24 -17.48
C VAL A 168 12.69 -4.94 -17.10
N GLU A 169 13.81 -4.23 -17.04
CA GLU A 169 15.09 -4.85 -16.67
C GLU A 169 15.17 -5.16 -15.17
N ASP A 170 14.73 -4.24 -14.32
CA ASP A 170 14.68 -4.40 -12.88
C ASP A 170 13.67 -5.49 -12.46
N ASN A 171 12.51 -5.56 -13.12
CA ASN A 171 11.48 -6.57 -12.88
C ASN A 171 12.03 -8.01 -12.92
N LYS A 172 12.98 -8.29 -13.83
CA LYS A 172 13.61 -9.63 -13.97
C LYS A 172 14.34 -10.09 -12.70
N ALA A 173 14.77 -9.16 -11.84
CA ALA A 173 15.40 -9.49 -10.55
C ALA A 173 14.39 -9.74 -9.42
N HIS A 174 13.15 -9.26 -9.60
CA HIS A 174 12.03 -9.43 -8.67
C HIS A 174 11.40 -10.81 -8.91
N THR A 175 12.03 -11.83 -8.34
CA THR A 175 11.58 -13.23 -8.47
C THR A 175 10.88 -13.69 -7.20
N TRP A 176 10.06 -14.74 -7.29
CA TRP A 176 9.40 -15.34 -6.14
C TRP A 176 10.34 -15.77 -5.01
N TYR A 177 11.60 -16.08 -5.32
CA TYR A 177 12.60 -16.51 -4.33
C TYR A 177 13.22 -15.31 -3.60
N ASN A 178 13.34 -14.18 -4.29
CA ASN A 178 13.90 -12.98 -3.71
C ASN A 178 12.82 -12.23 -2.91
N MET A 179 11.60 -12.21 -3.42
CA MET A 179 10.55 -11.35 -2.89
C MET A 179 9.44 -12.14 -2.21
N SER A 180 9.04 -11.67 -1.04
CA SER A 180 7.85 -12.12 -0.29
C SER A 180 7.24 -10.94 0.47
N PRO A 181 5.96 -11.01 0.89
CA PRO A 181 5.39 -9.97 1.74
C PRO A 181 6.16 -9.79 3.07
N LYS A 182 6.66 -10.89 3.64
CA LYS A 182 7.48 -10.86 4.86
C LYS A 182 8.81 -10.14 4.65
N SER A 183 9.46 -10.34 3.51
CA SER A 183 10.70 -9.62 3.21
C SER A 183 10.42 -8.13 2.97
N GLN A 184 9.33 -7.75 2.28
CA GLN A 184 8.93 -6.35 2.12
C GLN A 184 8.73 -5.65 3.46
N ALA A 185 7.99 -6.28 4.37
CA ALA A 185 7.75 -5.76 5.71
C ALA A 185 9.03 -5.48 6.51
N ALA A 186 10.14 -6.18 6.22
CA ALA A 186 11.43 -5.95 6.88
C ALA A 186 12.17 -4.68 6.39
N PHE A 187 11.77 -4.11 5.24
CA PHE A 187 12.33 -2.87 4.68
C PHE A 187 11.43 -1.65 4.94
N LEU A 188 10.20 -1.87 5.39
CA LEU A 188 9.27 -0.82 5.77
C LEU A 188 9.33 -0.56 7.28
N ASP A 189 8.92 0.63 7.67
CA ASP A 189 8.77 0.97 9.08
C ASP A 189 7.47 0.42 9.62
N TYR A 190 7.52 -0.22 10.79
CA TYR A 190 6.34 -0.70 11.47
C TYR A 190 5.48 0.48 11.97
N TYR A 191 4.18 0.42 11.71
CA TYR A 191 3.23 1.48 12.07
C TYR A 191 2.25 1.05 13.17
N ALA A 192 1.56 -0.09 13.03
CA ALA A 192 0.54 -0.53 13.99
C ALA A 192 0.35 -2.05 14.04
N SER A 193 -0.06 -2.58 15.21
CA SER A 193 -0.38 -4.00 15.46
C SER A 193 -1.84 -4.37 15.23
N ASN A 194 -2.69 -3.38 15.02
CA ASN A 194 -4.13 -3.51 14.84
C ASN A 194 -4.66 -2.34 14.01
N LEU A 195 -5.87 -2.49 13.48
CA LEU A 195 -6.56 -1.43 12.75
C LEU A 195 -7.55 -0.64 13.63
N ASN A 196 -7.75 -1.07 14.87
CA ASN A 196 -8.38 -0.38 16.01
C ASN A 196 -8.02 -1.12 17.31
#